data_AF-A0A953E952-F1
#
_entry.id   AF-A0A953E952-F1
#
_cell.length_a   1.000
_cell.length_b   1.000
_cell.length_c   1.000
_cell.angle_alpha   90.00
_cell.angle_beta   90.00
_cell.angle_gamma   90.00
#
_symmetry.space_group_name_H-M   'P 1'
#
loop_
_entity.id
_entity.type
_entity.pdbx_description
1 polymer ?
#
loop_
_entity_poly.entity_id
_entity_poly.type
_entity_poly.pdbx_seq_one_letter_code
_entity_poly.pdbx_strand_id
1 'polypeptide(L)'
;LREPHGGIGPGAWPHAAFIGGVAAPIGTWATIEAGRQLSGVVASLGFLLIPTVGVLLSNLWLGEPLGWDILLGGGLILGSVLLAARG
;
A
#
# COMPACT_ATOMS: atom_id res chain seq x y z
N LEU A 1 12.15 -8.79 15.65
CA LEU A 1 12.11 -10.26 15.87
C LEU A 1 10.79 -10.77 15.32
N ARG A 2 10.81 -11.69 14.36
CA ARG A 2 9.58 -12.37 13.89
C ARG A 2 9.17 -13.39 14.96
N GLU A 3 7.88 -13.47 15.28
CA GLU A 3 7.37 -14.34 16.34
C GLU A 3 7.50 -15.82 15.90
N PRO A 4 8.40 -16.64 16.50
CA PRO A 4 8.78 -17.96 15.96
C PRO A 4 7.65 -18.99 15.95
N HIS A 5 6.59 -18.74 16.73
CA HIS A 5 5.44 -19.61 16.89
C HIS A 5 4.18 -19.08 16.17
N GLY A 6 4.31 -17.96 15.44
CA GLY A 6 3.18 -17.22 14.88
C GLY A 6 2.32 -16.57 15.97
N GLY A 7 1.24 -15.91 15.53
CA GLY A 7 0.31 -15.21 16.41
C GLY A 7 0.56 -13.71 16.52
N ILE A 8 -0.19 -13.07 17.42
CA ILE A 8 -0.09 -11.65 17.74
C ILE A 8 0.40 -11.56 19.18
N GLY A 9 1.65 -11.14 19.38
CA GLY A 9 2.20 -10.89 20.70
C GLY A 9 1.35 -9.92 21.54
N PRO A 10 1.36 -10.00 22.88
CA PRO A 10 0.54 -9.18 23.77
C PRO A 10 0.58 -7.67 23.48
N GLY A 11 1.76 -7.13 23.14
CA GLY A 11 1.94 -5.71 22.80
C GLY A 11 1.45 -5.30 21.40
N ALA A 12 1.21 -6.26 20.51
CA ALA A 12 0.77 -6.01 19.13
C ALA A 12 -0.77 -6.03 19.00
N TRP A 13 -1.51 -6.53 20.00
CA TRP A 13 -2.97 -6.62 19.98
C TRP A 13 -3.68 -5.29 19.69
N PRO A 14 -3.29 -4.14 20.28
CA PRO A 14 -3.93 -2.86 19.94
C PRO A 14 -3.77 -2.50 18.46
N HIS A 15 -2.58 -2.74 17.89
CA HIS A 15 -2.29 -2.49 16.48
C HIS A 15 -3.10 -3.44 15.59
N ALA A 16 -3.16 -4.73 15.95
CA ALA A 16 -3.95 -5.71 15.22
C ALA A 16 -5.45 -5.40 15.25
N ALA A 17 -5.97 -4.97 16.40
CA ALA A 17 -7.35 -4.54 16.55
C ALA A 17 -7.66 -3.30 15.69
N PHE A 18 -6.76 -2.31 15.68
CA PHE A 18 -6.90 -1.14 14.81
C PHE A 18 -6.85 -1.51 13.33
N ILE A 19 -5.87 -2.32 12.93
CA ILE A 19 -5.72 -2.76 11.53
C ILE A 19 -6.95 -3.55 11.09
N GLY A 20 -7.36 -4.56 11.87
CA GLY A 20 -8.47 -5.43 11.51
C GLY A 20 -9.85 -4.76 11.62
N GLY A 21 -10.05 -3.89 12.61
CA GLY A 21 -11.34 -3.24 12.87
C GLY A 21 -11.56 -1.94 12.12
N VAL A 22 -10.49 -1.24 11.71
CA VAL A 22 -10.58 0.10 11.13
C VAL A 22 -9.85 0.18 9.79
N ALA A 23 -8.54 -0.05 9.78
CA ALA A 23 -7.74 0.22 8.58
C ALA A 23 -8.13 -0.70 7.41
N ALA A 24 -8.27 -2.00 7.65
CA ALA A 24 -8.61 -2.99 6.63
C ALA A 24 -10.06 -2.82 6.13
N PRO A 25 -11.09 -2.65 6.97
CA PRO A 25 -12.45 -2.39 6.49
C PRO A 25 -12.56 -1.11 5.66
N ILE A 26 -11.96 -0.02 6.12
CA ILE A 26 -11.98 1.26 5.39
C ILE A 26 -11.24 1.13 4.05
N GLY A 27 -10.03 0.53 4.06
CA GLY A 27 -9.26 0.30 2.84
C GLY A 27 -10.00 -0.58 1.84
N THR A 28 -10.70 -1.61 2.31
CA THR A 28 -11.50 -2.51 1.48
C THR A 28 -12.70 -1.79 0.88
N TRP A 29 -13.44 -1.04 1.70
CA TRP A 29 -14.57 -0.23 1.22
C TRP A 29 -14.11 0.79 0.16
N ALA A 30 -13.01 1.51 0.41
CA ALA A 30 -12.45 2.46 -0.54
C ALA A 30 -12.04 1.81 -1.87
N THR A 31 -11.45 0.61 -1.82
CA THR A 31 -11.10 -0.20 -2.99
C THR A 31 -12.35 -0.54 -3.82
N ILE A 32 -13.41 -1.00 -3.16
CA ILE A 32 -14.68 -1.35 -3.81
C ILE A 32 -15.30 -0.12 -4.45
N GLU A 33 -15.38 0.99 -3.71
CA GLU A 33 -16.05 2.20 -4.21
C GLU A 33 -15.26 2.86 -5.34
N ALA A 34 -13.92 2.87 -5.27
CA ALA A 34 -13.07 3.29 -6.38
C ALA A 34 -13.29 2.43 -7.63
N GLY A 35 -13.37 1.09 -7.47
CA GLY A 35 -13.68 0.19 -8.58
C GLY A 35 -15.08 0.40 -9.18
N ARG A 36 -16.02 0.97 -8.42
CA ARG A 36 -17.38 1.26 -8.88
C ARG A 36 -17.50 2.61 -9.59
N GLN A 37 -16.63 3.57 -9.25
CA GLN A 37 -16.64 4.94 -9.78
C GLN A 37 -15.65 5.17 -10.92
N LEU A 38 -14.59 4.36 -11.02
CA LEU A 38 -13.53 4.51 -12.02
C LEU A 38 -13.67 3.48 -13.14
N SER A 39 -13.12 3.78 -14.31
CA SER A 39 -12.98 2.76 -15.36
C SER A 39 -12.01 1.67 -14.90
N GLY A 40 -12.20 0.44 -15.39
CA GLY A 40 -11.36 -0.69 -14.99
C GLY A 40 -9.85 -0.45 -15.21
N VAL A 41 -9.49 0.32 -16.25
CA VAL A 41 -8.11 0.73 -16.52
C VAL A 41 -7.60 1.67 -15.42
N VAL A 42 -8.33 2.74 -15.09
CA VAL A 42 -7.90 3.71 -14.07
C VAL A 42 -7.83 3.07 -12.69
N ALA A 43 -8.78 2.21 -12.33
CA ALA A 43 -8.75 1.47 -11.08
C ALA A 43 -7.51 0.56 -10.99
N SER A 44 -7.21 -0.19 -12.06
CA SER A 44 -6.04 -1.09 -12.11
C SER A 44 -4.71 -0.33 -11.99
N LEU A 45 -4.60 0.82 -12.67
CA LEU A 45 -3.42 1.70 -12.55
C LEU A 45 -3.27 2.27 -11.14
N GLY A 46 -4.38 2.68 -10.52
CA GLY A 46 -4.39 3.12 -9.12
C GLY A 46 -3.88 2.04 -8.17
N PHE A 47 -4.30 0.78 -8.35
CA PHE A 47 -3.84 -0.33 -7.52
C PHE A 47 -2.35 -0.63 -7.71
N LEU A 48 -1.80 -0.46 -8.92
CA LEU A 48 -0.36 -0.61 -9.16
C LEU A 48 0.48 0.41 -8.39
N LEU A 49 -0.07 1.59 -8.08
CA LEU A 49 0.65 2.63 -7.32
C LEU A 49 0.72 2.37 -5.82
N ILE A 50 -0.14 1.51 -5.26
CA ILE A 50 -0.22 1.25 -3.81
C ILE A 50 1.15 0.93 -3.17
N PRO A 51 1.96 -0.03 -3.67
CA PRO A 51 3.26 -0.34 -3.05
C PRO A 51 4.19 0.88 -3.03
N THR A 52 4.26 1.64 -4.13
CA THR A 52 5.09 2.84 -4.21
C THR A 52 4.65 3.91 -3.21
N VAL A 53 3.34 4.14 -3.09
CA VAL A 53 2.78 5.08 -2.11
C VAL A 53 3.05 4.62 -0.69
N GLY A 54 2.89 3.32 -0.41
CA GLY A 54 3.17 2.73 0.90
C GLY A 54 4.62 2.97 1.34
N VAL A 55 5.58 2.74 0.44
CA VAL A 55 7.00 2.99 0.75
C VAL A 55 7.30 4.47 0.96
N LEU A 56 6.71 5.36 0.15
CA LEU A 56 6.85 6.81 0.36
C LEU A 56 6.30 7.23 1.73
N LEU A 57 5.13 6.73 2.12
CA LEU A 57 4.54 7.01 3.42
C LEU A 57 5.39 6.46 4.57
N SER A 58 5.96 5.26 4.43
CA SER A 58 6.89 4.71 5.43
C SER A 58 8.12 5.60 5.62
N ASN A 59 8.74 6.06 4.53
CA ASN A 59 9.86 7.00 4.62
C ASN A 59 9.45 8.32 5.30
N LEU A 60 8.28 8.87 4.94
CA LEU A 60 7.80 10.14 5.49
C LEU A 60 7.40 10.04 6.98
N TRP A 61 6.77 8.95 7.39
CA TRP A 61 6.16 8.82 8.72
C TRP A 61 7.03 8.08 9.73
N LEU A 62 7.82 7.11 9.25
CA LEU A 62 8.68 6.26 10.09
C LEU A 62 10.17 6.63 9.94
N GLY A 63 10.52 7.48 8.97
CA GLY A 63 11.91 7.86 8.70
C GLY A 63 12.75 6.73 8.10
N GLU A 64 12.11 5.71 7.52
CA GLU A 64 12.81 4.56 6.95
C GLU A 64 13.62 4.99 5.71
N PRO A 65 14.93 4.67 5.65
CA PRO A 65 15.77 5.09 4.54
C PRO A 65 15.35 4.42 3.23
N LEU A 66 15.19 5.23 2.18
CA LEU A 66 14.91 4.75 0.83
C LEU A 66 16.20 4.30 0.14
N GLY A 67 16.34 2.98 -0.02
CA GLY A 67 17.41 2.37 -0.80
C GLY A 67 17.28 2.63 -2.30
N TRP A 68 18.38 2.49 -3.04
CA TRP A 68 18.38 2.68 -4.49
C TRP A 68 17.50 1.67 -5.24
N ASP A 69 17.44 0.44 -4.75
CA ASP A 69 16.56 -0.62 -5.22
C ASP A 69 15.08 -0.21 -5.13
N ILE A 70 14.69 0.40 -4.02
CA ILE A 70 13.32 0.90 -3.78
C ILE A 70 12.99 2.04 -4.74
N LEU A 71 13.92 3.00 -4.91
CA LEU A 71 13.72 4.13 -5.80
C LEU A 71 13.59 3.68 -7.26
N LEU A 72 14.41 2.72 -7.69
CA LEU A 72 14.32 2.13 -9.03
C LEU A 72 13.00 1.37 -9.22
N GLY A 73 12.63 0.50 -8.28
CA GLY A 73 11.38 -0.25 -8.35
C GLY A 73 10.15 0.65 -8.36
N GLY A 74 10.07 1.62 -7.46
CA GLY A 74 9.00 2.60 -7.40
C GLY A 74 8.93 3.48 -8.64
N GLY A 75 10.09 3.88 -9.18
CA GLY A 75 10.20 4.62 -10.43
C GLY A 75 9.69 3.83 -11.64
N LEU A 76 10.00 2.54 -11.73
CA LEU A 76 9.48 1.65 -12.78
C LEU A 76 7.95 1.50 -12.72
N ILE A 77 7.39 1.37 -11.52
CA ILE A 77 5.94 1.30 -11.30
C ILE A 77 5.28 2.61 -11.74
N LEU A 78 5.80 3.76 -11.26
CA LEU A 78 5.29 5.09 -11.64
C LEU A 78 5.37 5.31 -13.16
N GLY A 79 6.52 4.98 -13.77
CA GLY A 79 6.72 5.09 -15.21
C GLY A 79 5.74 4.25 -16.02
N SER A 80 5.51 2.99 -15.59
CA SER A 80 4.54 2.09 -16.23
C SER A 80 3.12 2.65 -16.15
N VAL A 81 2.73 3.20 -14.99
CA VAL A 81 1.41 3.82 -14.80
C VAL A 81 1.24 5.07 -15.65
N LEU A 82 2.24 5.95 -15.68
CA LEU A 82 2.20 7.16 -16.52
C LEU A 82 2.15 6.84 -18.01
N LEU A 83 2.84 5.79 -18.45
CA LEU A 83 2.77 5.33 -19.84
C LEU A 83 1.38 4.78 -20.17
N ALA A 84 0.85 3.90 -19.31
CA ALA A 84 -0.46 3.30 -19.51
C ALA A 84 -1.61 4.32 -19.43
N ALA A 85 -1.47 5.39 -18.64
CA ALA A 85 -2.45 6.48 -18.55
C ALA A 85 -2.49 7.40 -19.79
N ARG A 86 -1.50 7.30 -20.68
CA ARG A 86 -1.43 8.08 -21.93
C ARG A 86 -2.02 7.36 -23.14
N GLY A 87 -2.42 6.09 -23.00
CA GLY A 87 -2.97 5.23 -24.05
C GLY A 87 -4.50 5.27 -24.11
#